data_AF-A0A7X9KY49-F1
#
_entry.id   AF-A0A7X9KY49-F1
#
_cell.length_a   1.000
_cell.length_b   1.000
_cell.length_c   1.000
_cell.angle_alpha   90.00
_cell.angle_beta   90.00
_cell.angle_gamma   90.00
#
_symmetry.space_group_name_H-M   'P 1'
#
loop_
_entity.id
_entity.type
_entity.pdbx_description
1 polymer ?
#
loop_
_entity_poly.entity_id
_entity_poly.type
_entity_poly.pdbx_seq_one_letter_code
_entity_poly.pdbx_strand_id
1 'polypeptide(L)'
;MSSVLIWGDITNIGKKAFKNCNSLDSISIPSSCKVIEESAFEACTDMDDILLWGDTNIGNSAFRGCTSLEEISIPSGTEYIGDYAFEGCSNLENVILWGNSTKIGKDAFANCPKLKSVPR
;
A
#
# COMPACT_ATOMS: atom_id res chain seq x y z
N MET A 1 2.43 -12.27 -14.45
CA MET A 1 3.69 -11.51 -14.48
C MET A 1 3.56 -10.31 -15.38
N SER A 2 2.90 -9.28 -14.87
CA SER A 2 2.99 -7.92 -15.38
C SER A 2 3.51 -7.06 -14.23
N SER A 3 4.83 -6.96 -14.13
CA SER A 3 5.50 -6.13 -13.13
C SER A 3 5.69 -4.72 -13.69
N VAL A 4 5.38 -3.69 -12.91
CA VAL A 4 5.75 -2.30 -13.24
C VAL A 4 6.95 -1.89 -12.39
N LEU A 5 8.06 -1.59 -13.06
CA LEU A 5 9.23 -1.00 -12.45
C LEU A 5 9.19 0.52 -12.64
N ILE A 6 8.92 1.27 -11.57
CA ILE A 6 8.98 2.73 -11.64
C ILE A 6 10.40 3.19 -11.30
N TRP A 7 11.28 3.27 -12.30
CA TRP A 7 12.60 3.90 -12.16
C TRP A 7 12.52 5.38 -12.55
N GLY A 8 12.91 6.27 -11.63
CA GLY A 8 13.03 7.70 -11.91
C GLY A 8 12.82 8.58 -10.68
N ASP A 9 12.91 9.90 -10.89
CA ASP A 9 12.63 10.94 -9.89
C ASP A 9 11.12 11.12 -9.64
N ILE A 10 10.37 10.02 -9.58
CA ILE A 10 8.95 10.09 -9.24
C ILE A 10 8.83 10.43 -7.75
N THR A 11 8.22 11.57 -7.45
CA THR A 11 7.98 11.98 -6.07
C THR A 11 6.62 11.50 -5.58
N ASN A 12 5.68 11.23 -6.49
CA ASN A 12 4.30 10.91 -6.16
C ASN A 12 3.73 9.88 -7.13
N ILE A 13 2.87 9.00 -6.62
CA ILE A 13 1.96 8.17 -7.43
C ILE A 13 0.57 8.79 -7.31
N GLY A 14 0.07 9.33 -8.42
CA GLY A 14 -1.13 10.16 -8.43
C GLY A 14 -2.42 9.43 -8.10
N LYS A 15 -3.44 10.21 -7.71
CA LYS A 15 -4.78 9.71 -7.40
C LYS A 15 -5.31 8.77 -8.49
N LYS A 16 -5.70 7.55 -8.09
CA LYS A 16 -6.24 6.50 -8.97
C LYS A 16 -5.32 6.07 -10.13
N ALA A 17 -4.02 6.34 -10.09
CA ALA A 17 -3.10 6.10 -11.21
C ALA A 17 -3.13 4.66 -11.77
N PHE A 18 -3.30 3.67 -10.89
CA PHE A 18 -3.35 2.24 -11.21
C PHE A 18 -4.65 1.59 -10.70
N LYS A 19 -5.71 2.37 -10.47
CA LYS A 19 -6.99 1.84 -9.99
C LYS A 19 -7.53 0.77 -10.96
N ASN A 20 -7.96 -0.37 -10.41
CA ASN A 20 -8.46 -1.55 -11.13
C ASN A 20 -7.42 -2.18 -12.10
N CYS A 21 -6.12 -1.95 -11.90
CA CYS A 21 -5.09 -2.65 -12.67
C CYS A 21 -4.95 -4.11 -12.18
N ASN A 22 -5.91 -4.95 -12.55
CA ASN A 22 -5.98 -6.35 -12.12
C ASN A 22 -4.95 -7.27 -12.79
N SER A 23 -4.13 -6.76 -13.70
CA SER A 23 -3.02 -7.53 -14.28
C SER A 23 -1.67 -7.17 -13.65
N LEU A 24 -1.64 -6.17 -12.76
CA LEU A 24 -0.46 -5.75 -12.01
C LEU A 24 -0.33 -6.65 -10.78
N ASP A 25 0.67 -7.53 -10.81
CA ASP A 25 0.96 -8.45 -9.71
C ASP A 25 2.00 -7.90 -8.73
N SER A 26 2.94 -7.11 -9.25
CA SER A 26 4.07 -6.61 -8.47
C SER A 26 4.41 -5.16 -8.81
N ILE A 27 4.81 -4.41 -7.79
CA ILE A 27 5.31 -3.05 -7.96
C ILE A 27 6.51 -2.75 -7.06
N SER A 28 7.51 -2.11 -7.66
CA SER A 28 8.62 -1.50 -6.93
C SER A 28 8.50 0.02 -6.93
N ILE A 29 8.35 0.61 -5.74
CA ILE A 29 8.21 2.04 -5.52
C ILE A 29 9.55 2.61 -5.02
N PRO A 30 10.21 3.49 -5.78
CA PRO A 30 11.55 3.97 -5.48
C PRO A 30 11.60 4.87 -4.25
N SER A 31 12.79 5.02 -3.66
CA SER A 31 13.01 5.84 -2.45
C SER A 31 12.76 7.35 -2.64
N SER A 32 12.71 7.80 -3.88
CA SER A 32 12.30 9.15 -4.28
C SER A 32 10.81 9.41 -4.06
N CYS A 33 9.97 8.36 -4.06
CA CYS A 33 8.53 8.50 -3.89
C CYS A 33 8.16 8.84 -2.44
N LYS A 34 7.49 9.97 -2.26
CA LYS A 34 7.06 10.50 -0.96
C LYS A 34 5.60 10.21 -0.65
N VAL A 35 4.76 10.09 -1.68
CA VAL A 35 3.31 9.93 -1.49
C VAL A 35 2.72 8.98 -2.52
N ILE A 36 1.94 8.01 -2.03
CA ILE A 36 0.96 7.26 -2.80
C ILE A 36 -0.39 7.91 -2.53
N GLU A 37 -0.97 8.55 -3.53
CA GLU A 37 -2.20 9.33 -3.34
C GLU A 37 -3.45 8.45 -3.23
N GLU A 38 -4.58 9.12 -3.01
CA GLU A 38 -5.89 8.49 -2.81
C GLU A 38 -6.21 7.45 -3.91
N SER A 39 -6.60 6.25 -3.49
CA SER A 39 -7.02 5.16 -4.39
C SER A 39 -6.01 4.78 -5.48
N ALA A 40 -4.72 5.12 -5.34
CA ALA A 40 -3.72 4.90 -6.38
C ALA A 40 -3.71 3.48 -6.95
N PHE A 41 -3.86 2.46 -6.09
CA PHE A 41 -3.90 1.03 -6.41
C PHE A 41 -5.22 0.38 -5.96
N GLU A 42 -6.29 1.17 -5.84
CA GLU A 42 -7.59 0.63 -5.42
C GLU A 42 -8.03 -0.50 -6.37
N ALA A 43 -8.43 -1.63 -5.79
CA ALA A 43 -8.90 -2.83 -6.45
C ALA A 43 -7.89 -3.42 -7.45
N CYS A 44 -6.58 -3.29 -7.23
CA CYS A 44 -5.58 -4.14 -7.89
C CYS A 44 -5.62 -5.54 -7.28
N THR A 45 -6.53 -6.38 -7.76
CA THR A 45 -6.86 -7.67 -7.10
C THR A 45 -5.75 -8.71 -7.16
N ASP A 46 -4.89 -8.64 -8.16
CA ASP A 46 -3.81 -9.60 -8.42
C ASP A 46 -2.47 -9.15 -7.81
N MET A 47 -2.42 -7.95 -7.21
CA MET A 47 -1.21 -7.43 -6.57
C MET A 47 -0.88 -8.22 -5.31
N ASP A 48 0.25 -8.93 -5.31
CA ASP A 48 0.75 -9.75 -4.21
C ASP A 48 2.11 -9.27 -3.66
N ASP A 49 2.88 -8.49 -4.44
CA ASP A 49 4.19 -7.97 -4.05
C ASP A 49 4.29 -6.43 -4.17
N ILE A 50 4.58 -5.76 -3.05
CA ILE A 50 4.77 -4.31 -2.98
C ILE A 50 6.10 -4.03 -2.27
N LEU A 51 7.07 -3.50 -3.03
CA LEU A 51 8.36 -3.09 -2.51
C LEU A 51 8.42 -1.56 -2.35
N LEU A 52 8.53 -1.09 -1.09
CA LEU A 52 8.72 0.33 -0.75
C LEU A 52 10.19 0.59 -0.38
N TRP A 53 10.92 1.32 -1.23
CA TRP A 53 12.35 1.57 -1.04
C TRP A 53 12.67 2.84 -0.21
N GLY A 54 11.66 3.60 0.20
CA GLY A 54 11.86 4.79 1.04
C GLY A 54 10.62 5.20 1.79
N ASP A 55 10.76 6.25 2.59
CA ASP A 55 9.70 6.79 3.42
C ASP A 55 8.57 7.35 2.55
N THR A 56 7.51 6.57 2.41
CA THR A 56 6.37 6.87 1.55
C THR A 56 5.11 6.92 2.39
N ASN A 57 4.41 8.05 2.32
CA ASN A 57 3.10 8.21 2.93
C ASN A 57 2.01 7.57 2.06
N ILE A 58 1.03 6.94 2.72
CA ILE A 58 0.00 6.15 2.06
C ILE A 58 -1.33 6.87 2.19
N GLY A 59 -1.92 7.27 1.08
CA GLY A 59 -3.18 8.00 1.02
C GLY A 59 -4.42 7.15 1.32
N ASN A 60 -5.56 7.82 1.40
CA ASN A 60 -6.84 7.17 1.66
C ASN A 60 -7.16 6.14 0.58
N SER A 61 -7.63 4.95 0.98
CA SER A 61 -7.98 3.86 0.07
C SER A 61 -6.88 3.43 -0.91
N ALA A 62 -5.61 3.79 -0.67
CA ALA A 62 -4.52 3.63 -1.64
C ALA A 62 -4.38 2.20 -2.18
N PHE A 63 -4.58 1.19 -1.34
CA PHE A 63 -4.52 -0.25 -1.65
C PHE A 63 -5.83 -0.96 -1.30
N ARG A 64 -6.94 -0.22 -1.22
CA ARG A 64 -8.26 -0.76 -0.88
C ARG A 64 -8.63 -1.87 -1.85
N GLY A 65 -8.97 -3.06 -1.34
CA GLY A 65 -9.37 -4.21 -2.15
C GLY A 65 -8.24 -4.88 -2.93
N CYS A 66 -6.97 -4.67 -2.56
CA CYS A 66 -5.85 -5.49 -3.03
C CYS A 66 -5.93 -6.89 -2.41
N THR A 67 -6.78 -7.75 -2.97
CA THR A 67 -7.16 -9.03 -2.36
C THR A 67 -6.06 -10.07 -2.34
N SER A 68 -5.06 -9.99 -3.22
CA SER A 68 -3.92 -10.92 -3.27
C SER A 68 -2.75 -10.52 -2.38
N LEU A 69 -2.74 -9.31 -1.82
CA LEU A 69 -1.66 -8.84 -0.97
C LEU A 69 -1.64 -9.64 0.34
N GLU A 70 -0.54 -10.35 0.60
CA GLU A 70 -0.36 -11.18 1.80
C GLU A 70 0.47 -10.48 2.88
N GLU A 71 1.45 -9.69 2.47
CA GLU A 71 2.32 -8.96 3.37
C GLU A 71 2.71 -7.60 2.83
N ILE A 72 3.00 -6.67 3.73
CA ILE A 72 3.62 -5.39 3.37
C ILE A 72 4.57 -4.92 4.46
N SER A 73 5.75 -4.46 4.03
CA SER A 73 6.72 -3.78 4.88
C SER A 73 6.65 -2.28 4.65
N ILE A 74 6.30 -1.53 5.69
CA ILE A 74 6.13 -0.07 5.66
C ILE A 74 7.34 0.59 6.36
N PRO A 75 8.13 1.40 5.63
CA PRO A 75 9.35 2.02 6.16
C PRO A 75 9.13 2.93 7.37
N SER A 76 10.17 3.12 8.16
CA SER A 76 10.09 3.80 9.47
C SER A 76 9.74 5.29 9.39
N GLY A 77 10.02 5.96 8.27
CA GLY A 77 9.66 7.36 8.06
C GLY A 77 8.30 7.57 7.42
N THR A 78 7.50 6.52 7.20
CA THR A 78 6.08 6.69 6.81
C THR A 78 5.34 7.40 7.94
N GLU A 79 4.91 8.64 7.70
CA GLU A 79 4.25 9.50 8.68
C GLU A 79 2.76 9.18 8.83
N TYR A 80 2.10 8.78 7.75
CA TYR A 80 0.68 8.45 7.76
C TYR A 80 0.28 7.32 6.81
N ILE A 81 -0.73 6.56 7.27
CA ILE A 81 -1.53 5.61 6.51
C ILE A 81 -2.97 6.14 6.54
N GLY A 82 -3.53 6.47 5.38
CA GLY A 82 -4.82 7.11 5.26
C GLY A 82 -6.01 6.23 5.65
N ASP A 83 -7.18 6.84 5.67
CA ASP A 83 -8.44 6.14 5.94
C ASP A 83 -8.68 5.06 4.89
N TYR A 84 -9.12 3.88 5.32
CA TYR A 84 -9.41 2.72 4.46
C TYR A 84 -8.24 2.26 3.56
N ALA A 85 -7.00 2.69 3.84
CA ALA A 85 -5.85 2.48 2.95
C ALA A 85 -5.67 1.03 2.46
N PHE A 86 -5.91 0.05 3.33
CA PHE A 86 -5.86 -1.39 3.04
C PHE A 86 -7.22 -2.07 3.30
N GLU A 87 -8.33 -1.32 3.29
CA GLU A 87 -9.65 -1.91 3.54
C GLU A 87 -9.91 -3.04 2.53
N GLY A 88 -10.33 -4.21 3.03
CA GLY A 88 -10.72 -5.33 2.18
C GLY A 88 -9.56 -6.10 1.54
N CYS A 89 -8.32 -5.91 1.98
CA CYS A 89 -7.20 -6.76 1.59
C CYS A 89 -7.37 -8.14 2.24
N SER A 90 -8.15 -9.01 1.59
CA SER A 90 -8.67 -10.24 2.21
C SER A 90 -7.60 -11.28 2.55
N ASN A 91 -6.45 -11.24 1.85
CA ASN A 91 -5.32 -12.13 2.12
C ASN A 91 -4.22 -11.50 3.00
N LEU A 92 -4.35 -10.23 3.40
CA LEU A 92 -3.31 -9.54 4.15
C LEU A 92 -3.15 -10.16 5.54
N GLU A 93 -2.03 -10.82 5.75
CA GLU A 93 -1.69 -11.53 6.97
C GLU A 93 -0.74 -10.74 7.87
N ASN A 94 0.27 -10.10 7.26
CA ASN A 94 1.36 -9.47 7.98
C ASN A 94 1.55 -8.01 7.52
N VAL A 95 1.50 -7.07 8.46
CA VAL A 95 1.88 -5.67 8.23
C VAL A 95 3.04 -5.36 9.16
N ILE A 96 4.21 -5.10 8.57
CA ILE A 96 5.42 -4.75 9.31
C ILE A 96 5.57 -3.24 9.26
N LEU A 97 5.31 -2.54 10.37
CA LEU A 97 5.68 -1.13 10.52
C LEU A 97 7.04 -1.05 11.19
N TRP A 98 8.03 -0.47 10.50
CA TRP A 98 9.37 -0.28 11.06
C TRP A 98 9.45 0.98 11.95
N GLY A 99 8.44 1.85 11.90
CA GLY A 99 8.32 3.06 12.72
C GLY A 99 7.28 2.91 13.82
N ASN A 100 7.36 3.79 14.84
CA ASN A 100 6.44 3.81 15.99
C ASN A 100 5.57 5.07 16.05
N SER A 101 5.68 5.96 15.06
CA SER A 101 5.03 7.28 15.04
C SER A 101 4.07 7.46 13.86
N THR A 102 3.80 6.39 13.11
CA THR A 102 2.92 6.41 11.95
C THR A 102 1.47 6.62 12.38
N LYS A 103 0.83 7.67 11.86
CA LYS A 103 -0.60 7.91 12.09
C LYS A 103 -1.43 6.97 11.23
N ILE A 104 -2.25 6.14 11.85
CA ILE A 104 -3.13 5.19 11.15
C ILE A 104 -4.54 5.78 11.09
N GLY A 105 -5.05 5.93 9.87
CA GLY A 105 -6.38 6.44 9.57
C GLY A 105 -7.49 5.51 10.01
N LYS A 106 -8.71 6.04 9.99
CA LYS A 106 -9.92 5.28 10.32
C LYS A 106 -10.06 4.09 9.38
N ASP A 107 -10.34 2.91 9.97
CA ASP A 107 -10.64 1.69 9.23
C ASP A 107 -9.57 1.31 8.20
N ALA A 108 -8.32 1.77 8.38
CA ALA A 108 -7.22 1.56 7.45
C ALA A 108 -6.99 0.08 7.11
N PHE A 109 -7.28 -0.83 8.04
CA PHE A 109 -7.19 -2.27 7.88
C PHE A 109 -8.54 -2.99 8.10
N ALA A 110 -9.66 -2.29 7.91
CA ALA A 110 -10.98 -2.91 8.02
C ALA A 110 -11.16 -4.02 6.97
N ASN A 111 -11.98 -5.02 7.29
CA ASN A 111 -12.26 -6.15 6.39
C ASN A 111 -11.01 -6.92 5.93
N CYS A 112 -9.94 -6.98 6.75
CA CYS A 112 -8.76 -7.83 6.56
C CYS A 112 -8.83 -9.05 7.50
N PRO A 113 -9.60 -10.11 7.17
CA PRO A 113 -9.90 -11.21 8.09
C PRO A 113 -8.70 -12.09 8.46
N LYS A 114 -7.63 -12.09 7.65
CA LYS A 114 -6.40 -12.86 7.91
C LYS A 114 -5.35 -12.08 8.70
N LEU A 115 -5.55 -10.78 8.93
CA LEU A 115 -4.57 -9.93 9.57
C LEU A 115 -4.34 -10.38 11.01
N LYS A 116 -3.13 -10.84 11.31
CA LYS A 116 -2.79 -11.42 12.63
C LYS A 116 -2.79 -10.37 13.74
N SER A 117 -2.37 -9.15 13.42
CA SER A 117 -2.41 -8.01 14.33
C SER A 117 -2.38 -6.72 13.54
N VAL A 118 -3.18 -5.74 13.97
CA VAL A 118 -3.03 -4.37 13.49
C VAL A 118 -1.79 -3.77 14.19
N PRO A 119 -0.82 -3.22 13.43
CA PRO A 119 0.33 -2.57 14.03
C PRO A 119 -0.10 -1.33 14.83
N ARG A 120 0.59 -1.06 15.95
CA ARG A 120 0.25 -0.03 16.94
C ARG A 120 1.08 1.22 16.80
#